data_AF-A9LLV0-F1
#
_entry.id   AF-A9LLV0-F1
#
_cell.length_a   1.000
_cell.length_b   1.000
_cell.length_c   1.000
_cell.angle_alpha   90.00
_cell.angle_beta   90.00
_cell.angle_gamma   90.00
#
_symmetry.space_group_name_H-M   'P 1'
#
loop_
_entity.id
_entity.type
_entity.pdbx_description
1 polymer ?
#
loop_
_entity_poly.entity_id
_entity_poly.type
_entity_poly.pdbx_seq_one_letter_code
_entity_poly.pdbx_strand_id
1 'polypeptide(L)' 'GVALFYGGMVRKKNVLATVMQSFAVTCLVTVLWMVITYSLALTSGSAVVGGMSRVFLSGLALDSVHDLAKTIPESVFMCF' A
#
# COMPACT_ATOMS: atom_id res chain seq x y z
N GLY A 1 12.52 5.18 -6.98
CA GLY A 1 12.61 5.51 -8.42
C GLY A 1 11.91 6.82 -8.76
N VAL A 2 10.59 6.87 -8.58
CA VAL A 2 9.71 8.01 -8.93
C VAL A 2 10.22 9.37 -8.41
N ALA A 3 10.60 9.46 -7.13
CA ALA A 3 11.08 10.71 -6.54
C ALA A 3 12.32 11.30 -7.25
N LEU A 4 13.26 10.45 -7.68
CA LEU A 4 14.47 10.86 -8.39
C LEU A 4 14.17 11.20 -9.86
N PHE A 5 13.25 10.45 -10.48
CA PHE A 5 12.81 10.71 -11.85
C PHE A 5 12.11 12.06 -11.97
N TYR A 6 11.10 12.32 -11.14
CA TYR A 6 10.39 13.61 -11.14
C TYR A 6 11.22 14.74 -10.51
N GLY A 7 12.06 14.43 -9.52
CA GLY A 7 13.05 15.36 -8.99
C GLY A 7 14.03 15.85 -10.06
N GLY A 8 14.41 15.02 -11.03
CA GLY A 8 15.29 15.40 -12.13
C GLY A 8 14.64 16.32 -13.18
N MET A 9 13.30 16.34 -13.30
CA MET A 9 12.56 17.16 -14.26
C MET A 9 12.17 18.55 -13.72
N VAL A 10 12.22 18.76 -12.41
CA VAL A 10 11.88 20.05 -11.79
C VAL A 10 13.09 20.98 -11.68
N ARG A 11 12.83 22.29 -11.58
CA ARG A 11 13.87 23.30 -11.36
C ARG A 11 14.66 22.97 -10.09
N LYS A 12 15.99 23.19 -10.09
CA LYS A 12 16.89 22.91 -8.95
C LYS A 12 16.36 23.36 -7.59
N LYS A 13 15.73 24.54 -7.53
CA LYS A 13 15.13 25.09 -6.29
C LYS A 13 13.95 24.28 -5.73
N ASN A 14 13.30 23.45 -6.55
CA ASN A 14 12.10 22.68 -6.18
C ASN A 14 12.39 21.18 -6.00
N VAL A 15 13.60 20.71 -6.33
CA VAL A 15 13.97 19.28 -6.25
C VAL A 15 13.77 18.74 -4.84
N LEU A 16 14.23 19.49 -3.83
CA LEU A 16 14.08 19.10 -2.43
C LEU A 16 12.60 18.92 -2.05
N ALA A 17 11.74 19.84 -2.47
CA ALA A 17 10.31 19.76 -2.20
C ALA A 17 9.68 18.52 -2.87
N THR A 18 9.99 18.26 -4.14
CA THR A 18 9.43 17.11 -4.88
C THR A 18 9.88 15.76 -4.31
N VAL A 19 11.15 15.65 -3.90
CA VAL A 19 11.66 14.42 -3.27
C VAL A 19 11.03 14.21 -1.89
N MET A 20 10.94 15.25 -1.06
CA MET A 20 10.33 15.18 0.27
C MET A 20 8.84 14.85 0.21
N GLN A 21 8.10 15.45 -0.73
CA GLN A 21 6.68 15.14 -0.96
C GLN A 21 6.50 13.68 -1.41
N SER A 22 7.35 13.20 -2.32
CA SER A 22 7.29 11.80 -2.76
C SER A 22 7.53 10.82 -1.60
N PHE A 23 8.50 11.12 -0.72
CA PHE A 23 8.78 10.32 0.47
C PHE A 23 7.62 10.35 1.47
N ALA A 24 7.11 11.54 1.78
CA ALA A 24 5.98 11.71 2.70
C ALA A 24 4.71 10.99 2.21
N VAL A 25 4.39 11.10 0.91
CA VAL A 25 3.26 10.39 0.31
C VAL A 25 3.49 8.88 0.36
N THR A 26 4.70 8.40 0.09
CA THR A 26 5.02 6.97 0.20
C THR A 26 4.74 6.48 1.62
N CYS A 27 5.26 7.15 2.66
CA CYS A 27 5.00 6.77 4.05
C CYS A 27 3.51 6.80 4.39
N LEU A 28 2.80 7.85 4.00
CA LEU A 28 1.37 8.02 4.28
C LEU A 28 0.54 6.91 3.62
N VAL A 29 0.80 6.60 2.34
CA VAL A 29 0.09 5.56 1.61
C VAL A 29 0.39 4.19 2.20
N THR A 30 1.64 3.89 2.60
CA THR A 30 1.99 2.63 3.26
C THR A 30 1.21 2.45 4.57
N VAL A 31 1.09 3.50 5.39
CA VAL A 31 0.32 3.44 6.65
C VAL A 31 -1.17 3.23 6.36
N LEU A 32 -1.74 4.00 5.42
CA LEU A 32 -3.15 3.84 5.04
C LEU A 32 -3.44 2.44 4.47
N TRP A 33 -2.51 1.90 3.69
CA TRP A 33 -2.60 0.55 3.13
C TRP A 33 -2.75 -0.51 4.22
N MET A 34 -1.84 -0.51 5.21
CA MET A 34 -1.89 -1.46 6.32
C MET A 34 -3.13 -1.29 7.21
N VAL A 35 -3.58 -0.06 7.44
CA VAL A 35 -4.67 0.21 8.39
C VAL A 35 -6.03 -0.17 7.80
N ILE A 36 -6.33 0.23 6.56
CA ILE A 36 -7.69 0.10 6.02
C ILE A 36 -7.75 -0.29 4.55
N THR A 37 -6.86 0.23 3.69
CA THR A 37 -7.01 0.07 2.25
C THR A 37 -6.81 -1.37 1.80
N TYR A 38 -5.90 -2.12 2.45
CA TYR A 38 -5.73 -3.55 2.19
C TYR A 38 -7.05 -4.32 2.36
N SER A 39 -7.75 -4.07 3.46
CA SER A 39 -9.06 -4.69 3.71
C SER A 39 -10.07 -4.29 2.65
N LEU A 40 -10.21 -2.99 2.37
CA LEU A 40 -11.20 -2.48 1.42
C LEU A 40 -10.92 -2.90 -0.02
N ALA A 41 -9.67 -3.21 -0.37
CA ALA A 41 -9.32 -3.62 -1.74
C ALA A 41 -9.47 -5.12 -1.95
N LEU A 42 -9.10 -5.94 -0.97
CA LEU A 42 -8.86 -7.38 -1.19
C LEU A 42 -9.81 -8.30 -0.41
N THR A 43 -10.59 -7.78 0.54
CA THR A 43 -11.55 -8.62 1.27
C THR A 43 -12.93 -8.63 0.64
N SER A 44 -13.71 -9.68 0.92
CA SER A 44 -15.08 -9.80 0.42
C SER A 44 -15.96 -8.65 0.91
N GLY A 45 -16.61 -7.97 -0.04
CA GLY A 45 -17.54 -6.87 0.21
C GLY A 45 -18.54 -6.69 -0.93
N SER A 46 -18.75 -5.45 -1.34
CA SER A 46 -19.57 -5.09 -2.50
C SER A 46 -18.80 -5.22 -3.82
N ALA A 47 -19.48 -5.03 -4.95
CA ALA A 47 -18.86 -5.04 -6.29
C ALA A 47 -17.84 -3.90 -6.52
N VAL A 48 -17.85 -2.87 -5.68
CA VAL A 48 -17.01 -1.66 -5.84
C VAL A 48 -15.99 -1.50 -4.70
N VAL A 49 -16.35 -1.94 -3.49
CA VAL A 49 -15.53 -1.82 -2.29
C VAL A 49 -15.61 -3.12 -1.50
N GLY A 50 -14.46 -3.63 -1.07
CA GLY A 50 -14.32 -4.80 -0.20
C GLY A 50 -14.83 -4.57 1.23
N GLY A 51 -14.54 -5.52 2.11
CA GLY A 51 -14.99 -5.53 3.49
C GLY A 51 -14.01 -4.88 4.48
N MET A 52 -14.38 -4.94 5.77
CA MET A 52 -13.58 -4.45 6.89
C MET A 52 -12.96 -5.60 7.73
N SER A 53 -12.90 -6.82 7.20
CA SER A 53 -12.43 -7.99 7.95
C SER A 53 -10.92 -8.01 8.22
N ARG A 54 -10.13 -7.30 7.40
CA ARG A 54 -8.66 -7.20 7.52
C ARG A 54 -8.20 -5.81 7.95
N VAL A 55 -9.07 -5.00 8.56
CA VAL A 55 -8.68 -3.70 9.13
C VAL A 55 -7.63 -3.92 10.22
N PHE A 56 -6.58 -3.08 10.24
CA PHE A 56 -5.37 -3.26 11.04
C PHE A 56 -4.69 -4.62 10.87
N LEU A 57 -4.84 -5.25 9.70
CA LEU A 57 -4.32 -6.60 9.41
C LEU A 57 -4.85 -7.67 10.39
N SER A 58 -6.07 -7.46 10.90
CA SER A 58 -6.69 -8.40 11.84
C SER A 58 -6.81 -9.81 11.25
N GLY A 59 -6.40 -10.80 12.04
CA GLY A 59 -6.45 -12.22 11.67
C GLY A 59 -5.44 -12.66 10.60
N LEU A 60 -4.45 -11.83 10.26
CA LEU A 60 -3.37 -12.21 9.35
C LEU A 60 -2.36 -13.07 10.11
N ALA A 61 -2.46 -14.39 9.93
CA ALA A 61 -1.53 -15.37 10.50
C ALA A 61 -0.33 -15.58 9.57
N LEU A 62 0.78 -16.11 10.09
CA LEU A 62 1.97 -16.38 9.27
C LEU A 62 1.70 -17.38 8.13
N ASP A 63 0.79 -18.33 8.38
CA ASP A 63 0.39 -19.35 7.42
C ASP A 63 -0.88 -18.97 6.65
N SER A 64 -1.38 -17.75 6.83
CA SER A 64 -2.56 -17.28 6.09
C SER A 64 -2.23 -17.06 4.63
N VAL A 65 -3.16 -17.44 3.77
CA VAL A 65 -3.04 -17.35 2.31
C VAL A 65 -4.33 -16.73 1.79
N HIS A 66 -4.19 -15.75 0.91
CA HIS A 66 -5.35 -15.08 0.32
C HIS A 66 -5.93 -15.91 -0.83
N ASP A 67 -7.25 -15.90 -0.99
CA ASP A 67 -7.95 -16.65 -2.05
C ASP A 67 -7.49 -16.30 -3.48
N LEU A 68 -7.04 -15.07 -3.70
CA LEU A 68 -6.56 -14.56 -4.98
C LEU A 68 -5.10 -14.95 -5.27
N ALA A 69 -4.36 -15.37 -4.24
CA ALA A 69 -2.93 -15.61 -4.30
C ALA A 69 -2.55 -16.85 -3.49
N LYS A 70 -3.05 -18.03 -3.91
CA LYS A 70 -2.97 -19.30 -3.17
C LYS A 70 -1.57 -19.87 -2.95
N THR A 71 -0.56 -19.32 -3.62
CA THR A 71 0.82 -19.84 -3.63
C THR A 71 1.79 -18.98 -2.83
N ILE A 72 1.35 -17.82 -2.31
CA ILE A 72 2.19 -16.90 -1.54
C ILE A 72 1.53 -16.59 -0.19
N PRO A 73 2.33 -16.43 0.89
CA PRO A 73 1.80 -15.99 2.17
C PRO A 73 1.10 -14.64 2.06
N GLU A 74 -0.02 -14.47 2.79
CA GLU A 74 -0.83 -13.25 2.77
C GLU A 74 -0.04 -12.02 3.24
N SER A 75 0.93 -12.21 4.16
CA SER A 75 1.87 -11.16 4.60
C SER A 75 2.74 -10.63 3.46
N VAL A 76 3.23 -11.52 2.61
CA VAL A 76 4.05 -11.16 1.44
C VAL A 76 3.17 -10.51 0.39
N PHE A 77 1.96 -11.05 0.17
CA PHE A 77 0.99 -10.47 -0.75
C PHE A 77 0.58 -9.04 -0.34
N MET A 78 0.51 -8.72 0.95
CA MET A 78 0.22 -7.35 1.43
C MET A 78 1.33 -6.34 1.09
N CYS A 79 2.58 -6.80 1.02
CA CYS A 79 3.74 -5.95 0.75
C CYS A 79 3.97 -5.65 -0.75
N PHE A 80 3.36 -6.42 -1.65
CA PHE A 80 3.49 -6.28 -3.10
C PHE A 80 2.38 -5.40 -3.68
#